data_AF-A0A9D4K411-F1
#
_entry.id   AF-A0A9D4K411-F1
#
_cell.length_a   1.000
_cell.length_b   1.000
_cell.length_c   1.000
_cell.angle_alpha   90.00
_cell.angle_beta   90.00
_cell.angle_gamma   90.00
#
_symmetry.space_group_name_H-M   'P 1'
#
loop_
_entity.id
_entity.type
_entity.pdbx_description
1 polymer ?
#
loop_
_entity_poly.entity_id
_entity_poly.type
_entity_poly.pdbx_seq_one_letter_code
_entity_poly.pdbx_strand_id
1 'polypeptide(L)'
;MRIIYQGERMSTSVAVKRPVLRYEIYAYADHVMSSKPNITTLTLESHITFLLNKTSEWLSKQEGALEMVRQSSQEVRCEREKFRAREKEIRTKREIKQHEEMEKKEVIEMKRIEKLEIETNQMMFYGLWQTVNQVNNEIAQLHSQKDQEEGLKTQLRFRKSVFKQTSLNKNVYNFSKVENGKRVQLSVEELKLNVISLVKSACLIPTPEKSDPHLLVGKHIKHKWLDNGNVI
;
A
#
# COMPACT_ATOMS: atom_id res chain seq x y z
N MET A 1 0.88 2.42 -58.15
CA MET A 1 1.19 1.05 -58.60
C MET A 1 0.74 0.09 -57.50
N ARG A 2 -0.35 -0.65 -57.72
CA ARG A 2 -0.91 -1.61 -56.76
C ARG A 2 -0.25 -2.96 -57.01
N ILE A 3 0.44 -3.51 -56.01
CA ILE A 3 0.87 -4.91 -56.04
C ILE A 3 -0.12 -5.68 -55.17
N ILE A 4 -0.87 -6.54 -55.84
CA ILE A 4 -1.90 -7.43 -55.30
C ILE A 4 -1.18 -8.65 -54.73
N TYR A 5 -1.34 -8.91 -53.42
CA TYR A 5 -0.93 -10.17 -52.82
C TYR A 5 -1.88 -11.29 -53.28
N GLN A 6 -1.43 -12.13 -54.19
CA GLN A 6 -2.05 -13.43 -54.42
C GLN A 6 -1.52 -14.41 -53.37
N GLY A 7 -2.31 -14.60 -52.32
CA GLY A 7 -2.07 -15.67 -51.35
C GLY A 7 -2.52 -17.00 -51.92
N GLU A 8 -1.61 -17.74 -52.56
CA GLU A 8 -1.77 -19.17 -52.74
C GLU A 8 -1.63 -19.85 -51.37
N ARG A 9 -2.76 -20.26 -50.78
CA ARG A 9 -2.75 -21.20 -49.66
C ARG A 9 -2.35 -22.57 -50.18
N MET A 10 -1.06 -22.81 -50.30
CA MET A 10 -0.52 -24.16 -50.33
C MET A 10 -0.72 -24.75 -48.93
N SER A 11 -1.82 -25.47 -48.76
CA SER A 11 -2.05 -26.35 -47.61
C SER A 11 -1.04 -27.50 -47.66
N THR A 12 0.18 -27.23 -47.21
CA THR A 12 1.09 -28.27 -46.76
C THR A 12 0.79 -28.49 -45.29
N SER A 13 0.15 -29.62 -45.00
CA SER A 13 0.02 -30.15 -43.66
C SER A 13 1.41 -30.50 -43.15
N VAL A 14 2.20 -29.50 -42.75
CA VAL A 14 3.37 -29.73 -41.92
C VAL A 14 2.80 -30.04 -40.54
N ALA A 15 2.71 -31.33 -40.24
CA ALA A 15 2.38 -31.81 -38.92
C ALA A 15 3.17 -31.00 -37.88
N VAL A 16 2.45 -30.25 -37.04
CA VAL A 16 3.03 -29.62 -35.86
C VAL A 16 3.56 -30.77 -35.01
N LYS A 17 4.86 -31.06 -35.14
CA LYS A 17 5.55 -32.01 -34.26
C LYS A 17 5.33 -31.50 -32.85
N ARG A 18 4.60 -32.28 -32.04
CA ARG A 18 4.43 -32.02 -30.60
C ARG A 18 5.83 -31.85 -29.98
N PRO A 19 6.03 -30.98 -28.98
CA PRO A 19 7.35 -30.72 -28.41
C PRO A 19 7.80 -31.94 -27.60
N VAL A 20 8.58 -32.83 -28.23
CA VAL A 20 9.24 -33.99 -27.60
C VAL A 20 10.36 -33.55 -26.63
N LEU A 21 10.78 -32.28 -26.70
CA LEU A 21 11.90 -31.72 -25.94
C LEU A 21 11.68 -31.58 -24.42
N ARG A 22 10.47 -31.80 -23.88
CA ARG A 22 10.20 -31.47 -22.46
C ARG A 22 10.95 -32.36 -21.49
N TYR A 23 10.92 -33.69 -21.66
CA TYR A 23 11.51 -34.62 -20.69
C TYR A 23 13.04 -34.63 -20.74
N GLU A 24 13.63 -34.45 -21.92
CA GLU A 24 15.08 -34.40 -22.11
C GLU A 24 15.69 -33.20 -21.40
N ILE A 25 15.06 -32.02 -21.50
CA ILE A 25 15.51 -30.81 -20.78
C ILE A 25 15.57 -31.06 -19.28
N TYR A 26 14.54 -31.70 -18.70
CA TYR A 26 14.53 -32.01 -17.27
C TYR A 26 15.58 -33.05 -16.89
N ALA A 27 15.81 -34.07 -17.72
CA ALA A 27 16.87 -35.05 -17.48
C ALA A 27 18.28 -34.42 -17.51
N TYR A 28 18.55 -33.53 -18.48
CA TYR A 28 19.80 -32.78 -18.53
C TYR A 28 19.93 -31.83 -17.34
N ALA A 29 18.85 -31.13 -16.98
CA ALA A 29 18.85 -30.24 -15.83
C ALA A 29 19.14 -31.01 -14.53
N ASP A 30 18.48 -32.13 -14.32
CA ASP A 30 18.64 -32.97 -13.13
C ASP A 30 20.06 -33.53 -13.01
N HIS A 31 20.63 -34.00 -14.12
CA HIS A 31 22.02 -34.46 -14.17
C HIS A 31 23.03 -33.34 -13.83
N VAL A 32 22.83 -32.15 -14.40
CA VAL A 32 23.71 -31.00 -14.17
C VAL A 32 23.56 -30.44 -12.76
N MET A 33 22.36 -30.39 -12.21
CA MET A 33 22.11 -29.96 -10.83
C MET A 33 22.69 -30.97 -9.83
N SER A 34 22.58 -32.28 -10.10
CA SER A 34 23.18 -33.33 -9.26
C SER A 34 24.71 -33.26 -9.23
N SER A 35 25.34 -32.91 -10.35
CA SER A 35 26.80 -32.78 -10.45
C SER A 35 27.32 -31.40 -10.01
N LYS A 36 26.53 -30.34 -10.18
CA LYS A 36 26.87 -28.95 -9.87
C LYS A 36 25.70 -28.26 -9.15
N PRO A 37 25.52 -28.51 -7.84
CA PRO A 37 24.35 -28.03 -7.10
C PRO A 37 24.28 -26.50 -6.98
N ASN A 38 25.42 -25.81 -7.07
CA ASN A 38 25.50 -24.35 -7.01
C ASN A 38 25.49 -23.67 -8.39
N ILE A 39 25.05 -24.36 -9.44
CA ILE A 39 24.95 -23.78 -10.78
C ILE A 39 23.83 -22.71 -10.81
N THR A 40 24.12 -21.55 -11.41
CA THR A 40 23.09 -20.52 -11.61
C THR A 40 22.12 -20.97 -12.70
N THR A 41 20.85 -20.57 -12.58
CA THR A 41 19.80 -20.88 -13.56
C THR A 41 20.22 -20.51 -14.98
N LEU A 42 20.79 -19.31 -15.16
CA LEU A 42 21.27 -18.84 -16.47
C LEU A 42 22.36 -19.77 -17.05
N THR A 43 23.29 -20.24 -16.22
CA THR A 43 24.36 -21.13 -16.68
C THR A 43 23.82 -22.52 -17.01
N LEU A 44 22.85 -23.01 -16.24
CA LEU A 44 22.14 -24.27 -16.49
C LEU A 44 21.40 -24.22 -17.83
N GLU A 45 20.59 -23.19 -18.06
CA GLU A 45 19.84 -22.97 -19.31
C GLU A 45 20.77 -22.86 -20.51
N SER A 46 21.85 -22.08 -20.37
CA SER A 46 22.87 -21.92 -21.42
C SER A 46 23.53 -23.24 -21.76
N HIS A 47 23.86 -24.05 -20.76
CA HIS A 47 24.48 -25.35 -20.95
C HIS A 47 23.56 -26.35 -21.64
N ILE A 48 22.31 -26.45 -21.20
CA ILE A 48 21.30 -27.32 -21.83
C ILE A 48 21.08 -26.88 -23.28
N THR A 49 20.97 -25.58 -23.54
CA THR A 49 20.79 -25.03 -24.89
C THR A 49 21.98 -25.35 -25.79
N PHE A 50 23.20 -25.22 -25.27
CA PHE A 50 24.43 -25.56 -25.99
C PHE A 50 24.47 -27.04 -26.40
N LEU A 51 24.00 -27.94 -25.53
CA LEU A 51 23.92 -29.37 -25.81
C LEU A 51 22.82 -29.70 -26.82
N LEU A 52 21.59 -29.19 -26.62
CA LEU A 52 20.45 -29.50 -27.48
C LEU A 52 20.63 -28.95 -28.90
N ASN A 53 21.28 -27.79 -29.05
CA ASN A 53 21.57 -27.21 -30.35
C ASN A 53 22.82 -27.84 -31.02
N LYS A 54 23.44 -28.86 -30.39
CA LYS A 54 24.67 -29.51 -30.87
C LYS A 54 25.76 -28.50 -31.21
N THR A 55 25.87 -27.44 -30.42
CA THR A 55 26.77 -26.33 -30.71
C THR A 55 28.23 -26.77 -30.69
N SER A 56 28.60 -27.79 -29.90
CA SER A 56 29.93 -28.41 -29.93
C SER A 56 30.27 -29.07 -31.27
N GLU A 57 29.34 -29.85 -31.85
CA GLU A 57 29.51 -30.49 -33.16
C GLU A 57 29.62 -29.43 -34.28
N TRP A 58 28.84 -28.36 -34.17
CA TRP A 58 28.90 -27.24 -35.11
C TRP A 58 30.24 -26.49 -35.02
N LEU A 59 30.70 -26.16 -33.80
CA LEU A 59 31.98 -25.50 -33.56
C LEU A 59 33.17 -26.33 -34.08
N SER A 60 33.11 -27.65 -33.92
CA SER A 60 34.18 -28.55 -34.37
C SER A 60 34.38 -28.55 -35.90
N LYS A 61 33.38 -28.07 -36.67
CA LYS A 61 33.43 -27.98 -38.14
C LYS A 61 33.88 -26.61 -38.64
N GLN A 62 34.03 -25.62 -37.76
CA GLN A 62 34.41 -24.25 -38.14
C GLN A 62 35.92 -24.06 -38.02
N GLU A 63 36.53 -23.44 -39.04
CA GLU A 63 37.91 -22.97 -38.94
C GLU A 63 37.98 -21.80 -37.94
N GLY A 64 38.96 -21.84 -37.02
CA GLY A 64 39.10 -20.79 -36.00
C GLY A 64 38.15 -20.91 -34.79
N ALA A 65 37.53 -22.06 -34.56
CA ALA A 65 36.62 -22.29 -33.43
C ALA A 65 37.19 -21.89 -32.05
N LEU A 66 38.49 -22.13 -31.82
CA LEU A 66 39.17 -21.74 -30.59
C LEU A 66 39.22 -20.21 -30.41
N GLU A 67 39.41 -19.46 -31.49
CA GLU A 67 39.44 -18.00 -31.45
C GLU A 67 38.04 -17.44 -31.19
N MET A 68 37.00 -18.03 -31.78
CA MET A 68 35.61 -17.66 -31.48
C MET A 68 35.27 -17.87 -30.00
N VAL A 69 35.65 -19.02 -29.41
CA VAL A 69 35.45 -19.28 -27.98
C VAL A 69 36.22 -18.28 -27.11
N ARG A 70 37.45 -17.93 -27.52
CA ARG A 70 38.27 -16.94 -26.82
C ARG A 70 37.63 -15.56 -26.85
N GLN A 71 37.14 -15.11 -28.00
CA GLN A 71 36.44 -13.84 -28.18
C GLN A 71 35.15 -13.80 -27.35
N SER A 72 34.30 -14.82 -27.44
CA SER A 72 33.08 -14.91 -26.63
C SER A 72 33.39 -14.88 -25.12
N SER A 73 34.48 -15.52 -24.69
CA SER A 73 34.90 -15.48 -23.27
C SER A 73 35.28 -14.07 -22.82
N GLN A 74 35.91 -13.27 -23.69
CA GLN A 74 36.24 -11.87 -23.41
C GLN A 74 34.99 -10.99 -23.41
N GLU A 75 34.06 -11.20 -24.34
CA GLU A 75 32.79 -10.47 -24.40
C GLU A 75 31.92 -10.72 -23.15
N VAL A 76 31.86 -11.95 -22.67
CA VAL A 76 31.14 -12.31 -21.43
C VAL A 76 31.64 -11.50 -20.24
N ARG A 77 32.95 -11.20 -20.18
CA ARG A 77 33.50 -10.36 -19.10
C ARG A 77 32.97 -8.93 -19.19
N CYS A 78 32.97 -8.33 -20.39
CA CYS A 78 32.44 -7.00 -20.63
C CYS A 78 30.93 -6.93 -20.29
N GLU A 79 30.16 -7.93 -20.71
CA GLU A 79 28.73 -8.01 -20.41
C GLU A 79 28.44 -8.17 -18.91
N ARG A 80 29.26 -8.93 -18.17
CA ARG A 80 29.16 -9.02 -16.70
C ARG A 80 29.46 -7.70 -16.00
N GLU A 81 30.37 -6.90 -16.54
CA GLU A 81 30.66 -5.55 -16.01
C GLU A 81 29.49 -4.60 -16.27
N LYS A 82 28.92 -4.61 -17.48
CA LYS A 82 27.69 -3.86 -17.81
C LYS A 82 26.51 -4.26 -16.92
N PHE A 83 26.32 -5.56 -16.71
CA PHE A 83 25.27 -6.09 -15.85
C PHE A 83 25.41 -5.60 -14.41
N ARG A 84 26.61 -5.69 -13.83
CA ARG A 84 26.89 -5.19 -12.47
C ARG A 84 26.69 -3.68 -12.35
N ALA A 85 27.12 -2.91 -13.35
CA ALA A 85 26.88 -1.47 -13.40
C ALA A 85 25.38 -1.16 -13.42
N ARG A 86 24.61 -1.90 -14.22
CA ARG A 86 23.16 -1.75 -14.31
C ARG A 86 22.44 -2.16 -13.02
N GLU A 87 22.86 -3.24 -12.36
CA GLU A 87 22.32 -3.63 -11.07
C GLU A 87 22.54 -2.54 -10.01
N LYS A 88 23.74 -1.94 -9.99
CA LYS A 88 24.06 -0.83 -9.08
C LYS A 88 23.18 0.37 -9.37
N GLU A 89 23.00 0.74 -10.63
CA GLU A 89 22.12 1.84 -11.06
C GLU A 89 20.66 1.58 -10.68
N ILE A 90 20.16 0.36 -10.86
CA ILE A 90 18.79 -0.01 -10.48
C ILE A 90 18.64 0.08 -8.96
N ARG A 91 19.63 -0.37 -8.20
CA ARG A 91 19.61 -0.31 -6.73
C ARG A 91 19.57 1.14 -6.24
N THR A 92 20.46 2.00 -6.73
CA THR A 92 20.49 3.41 -6.32
C THR A 92 19.19 4.12 -6.67
N LYS A 93 18.61 3.88 -7.85
CA LYS A 93 17.31 4.45 -8.22
C LYS A 93 16.18 3.99 -7.30
N ARG A 94 16.20 2.73 -6.84
CA ARG A 94 15.20 2.22 -5.89
C ARG A 94 15.35 2.88 -4.52
N GLU A 95 16.58 3.02 -4.04
CA GLU A 95 16.89 3.69 -2.78
C GLU A 95 16.44 5.16 -2.80
N ILE A 96 16.75 5.91 -3.86
CA ILE A 96 16.30 7.29 -4.05
C ILE A 96 14.77 7.36 -4.04
N LYS A 97 14.09 6.49 -4.80
CA LYS A 97 12.62 6.48 -4.85
C LYS A 97 12.00 6.16 -3.49
N GLN A 98 12.57 5.22 -2.74
CA GLN A 98 12.13 4.90 -1.38
C GLN A 98 12.31 6.10 -0.45
N HIS A 99 13.44 6.79 -0.54
CA HIS A 99 13.69 7.99 0.25
C HIS A 99 12.68 9.10 -0.06
N GLU A 100 12.42 9.39 -1.33
CA GLU A 100 11.41 10.37 -1.74
C GLU A 100 9.99 10.00 -1.25
N GLU A 101 9.66 8.71 -1.23
CA GLU A 101 8.37 8.24 -0.70
C GLU A 101 8.29 8.39 0.82
N MET A 102 9.39 8.17 1.54
CA MET A 102 9.45 8.40 3.00
C MET A 102 9.30 9.89 3.31
N GLU A 103 10.07 10.77 2.65
CA GLU A 103 9.97 12.22 2.84
C GLU A 103 8.55 12.74 2.56
N LYS A 104 7.91 12.27 1.49
CA LYS A 104 6.52 12.64 1.18
C LYS A 104 5.56 12.22 2.30
N LYS A 105 5.74 11.03 2.88
CA LYS A 105 4.93 10.55 4.00
C LYS A 105 5.16 11.39 5.25
N GLU A 106 6.40 11.75 5.55
CA GLU A 106 6.74 12.62 6.68
C GLU A 106 6.11 14.00 6.54
N VAL A 107 6.18 14.62 5.37
CA VAL A 107 5.54 15.93 5.11
C VAL A 107 4.02 15.84 5.28
N ILE A 108 3.39 14.75 4.82
CA ILE A 108 1.95 14.53 5.01
C ILE A 108 1.62 14.38 6.50
N GLU A 109 2.41 13.61 7.25
CA GLU A 109 2.19 13.38 8.67
C GLU A 109 2.42 14.66 9.50
N MET A 110 3.45 15.43 9.20
CA MET A 110 3.71 16.72 9.84
C MET A 110 2.54 17.69 9.63
N LYS A 111 2.03 17.80 8.38
CA LYS A 111 0.83 18.60 8.09
C LYS A 111 -0.41 18.09 8.81
N ARG A 112 -0.53 16.78 9.00
CA ARG A 112 -1.62 16.16 9.76
C ARG A 112 -1.54 16.57 11.23
N ILE A 113 -0.36 16.50 11.84
CA ILE A 113 -0.10 16.89 13.23
C ILE A 113 -0.38 18.38 13.43
N GLU A 114 0.19 19.24 12.58
CA GLU A 114 -0.04 20.69 12.64
C GLU A 114 -1.53 21.04 12.59
N LYS A 115 -2.29 20.37 11.72
CA LYS A 115 -3.75 20.56 11.64
C LYS A 115 -4.45 20.14 12.94
N LEU A 116 -4.06 19.02 13.54
CA LEU A 116 -4.64 18.55 14.80
C LEU A 116 -4.27 19.48 15.97
N GLU A 117 -3.08 20.08 15.96
CA GLU A 117 -2.66 21.09 16.93
C GLU A 117 -3.51 22.36 16.80
N ILE A 118 -3.73 22.86 15.58
CA ILE A 118 -4.63 24.00 15.34
C ILE A 118 -6.04 23.71 15.87
N GLU A 119 -6.61 22.54 15.53
CA GLU A 119 -7.94 22.15 15.99
C GLU A 119 -8.00 21.99 17.52
N THR A 120 -6.91 21.53 18.15
CA THR A 120 -6.81 21.42 19.62
C THR A 120 -6.69 22.79 20.29
N ASN A 121 -5.92 23.71 19.71
CA ASN A 121 -5.81 25.08 20.20
C ASN A 121 -7.15 25.82 20.12
N GLN A 122 -7.90 25.64 19.03
CA GLN A 122 -9.26 26.16 18.91
C GLN A 122 -10.19 25.54 19.96
N MET A 123 -10.05 24.23 20.23
CA MET A 123 -10.82 23.56 21.27
C MET A 123 -10.49 24.05 22.68
N MET A 124 -9.24 24.43 22.97
CA MET A 124 -8.87 25.06 24.24
C MET A 124 -9.56 26.41 24.44
N PHE A 125 -9.79 27.17 23.36
CA PHE A 125 -10.48 28.46 23.43
C PHE A 125 -11.99 28.30 23.67
N TYR A 126 -12.68 27.44 22.92
CA TYR A 126 -14.13 27.26 23.02
C TYR A 126 -14.58 26.26 24.11
N GLY A 127 -13.66 25.44 24.61
CA GLY A 127 -13.95 24.35 25.54
C GLY A 127 -14.63 23.14 24.88
N LEU A 128 -14.51 21.97 25.49
CA LEU A 128 -15.13 20.74 24.97
C LEU A 128 -16.54 20.53 25.55
N TRP A 129 -17.56 20.49 24.70
CA TRP A 129 -18.94 20.33 25.15
C TRP A 129 -19.36 18.87 25.11
N GLN A 130 -19.54 18.25 26.28
CA GLN A 130 -19.77 16.81 26.42
C GLN A 130 -21.24 16.43 26.65
N THR A 131 -22.08 17.36 27.08
CA THR A 131 -23.50 17.13 27.35
C THR A 131 -24.38 18.07 26.54
N VAL A 132 -25.64 17.68 26.30
CA VAL A 132 -26.60 18.53 25.57
C VAL A 132 -26.83 19.86 26.30
N ASN A 133 -26.83 19.84 27.63
CA ASN A 133 -26.97 21.04 28.45
C ASN A 133 -25.76 21.97 28.28
N GLN A 134 -24.53 21.43 28.27
CA GLN A 134 -23.34 22.22 27.97
C GLN A 134 -23.42 22.85 26.57
N VAL A 135 -23.79 22.08 25.54
CA VAL A 135 -23.94 22.64 24.18
C VAL A 135 -24.92 23.81 24.16
N ASN A 136 -26.07 23.69 24.84
CA ASN A 136 -27.05 24.78 24.91
C ASN A 136 -26.52 26.00 25.67
N ASN A 137 -25.88 25.79 26.81
CA ASN A 137 -25.40 26.85 27.69
C ASN A 137 -24.22 27.61 27.06
N GLU A 138 -23.24 26.89 26.51
CA GLU A 138 -22.03 27.48 25.93
C GLU A 138 -22.36 28.28 24.66
N ILE A 139 -23.28 27.79 23.81
CA ILE A 139 -23.75 28.57 22.65
C ILE A 139 -24.46 29.85 23.09
N ALA A 140 -25.25 29.79 24.17
CA ALA A 140 -25.94 30.96 24.71
C ALA A 140 -24.99 31.99 25.33
N GLN A 141 -23.81 31.56 25.79
CA GLN A 141 -22.76 32.47 26.28
C GLN A 141 -22.04 33.22 25.15
N LEU A 142 -22.00 32.66 23.94
CA LEU A 142 -21.39 33.30 22.78
C LEU A 142 -22.30 34.42 22.23
N HIS A 143 -21.78 35.65 22.20
CA HIS A 143 -22.57 36.85 21.87
C HIS A 143 -22.81 37.09 20.38
N SER A 144 -21.97 36.54 19.50
CA SER A 144 -22.07 36.75 18.05
C SER A 144 -22.47 35.47 17.34
N GLN A 145 -23.37 35.59 16.35
CA GLN A 145 -23.74 34.47 15.48
C GLN A 145 -22.52 33.84 14.79
N LYS A 146 -21.54 34.66 14.38
CA LYS A 146 -20.29 34.16 13.77
C LYS A 146 -19.48 33.31 14.75
N ASP A 147 -19.43 33.72 16.00
CA ASP A 147 -18.68 33.03 17.04
C ASP A 147 -19.37 31.73 17.46
N GLN A 148 -20.71 31.75 17.53
CA GLN A 148 -21.53 30.55 17.67
C GLN A 148 -21.28 29.53 16.55
N GLU A 149 -21.27 29.99 15.29
CA GLU A 149 -20.94 29.13 14.15
C GLU A 149 -19.54 28.54 14.24
N GLU A 150 -18.52 29.34 14.59
CA GLU A 150 -17.14 28.87 14.64
C GLU A 150 -16.91 27.91 15.82
N GLY A 151 -17.50 28.18 16.98
CA GLY A 151 -17.50 27.27 18.11
C GLY A 151 -18.13 25.91 17.75
N LEU A 152 -19.30 25.93 17.10
CA LEU A 152 -19.98 24.72 16.61
C LEU A 152 -19.16 23.96 15.56
N LYS A 153 -18.58 24.67 14.58
CA LYS A 153 -17.69 24.06 13.57
C LYS A 153 -16.46 23.45 14.24
N THR A 154 -15.88 24.10 15.24
CA THR A 154 -14.75 23.60 16.03
C THR A 154 -15.12 22.30 16.75
N GLN A 155 -16.28 22.22 17.41
CA GLN A 155 -16.78 20.98 18.01
C GLN A 155 -16.88 19.84 16.98
N LEU A 156 -17.49 20.11 15.82
CA LEU A 156 -17.68 19.11 14.77
C LEU A 156 -16.35 18.64 14.17
N ARG A 157 -15.41 19.56 13.89
CA ARG A 157 -14.07 19.23 13.39
C ARG A 157 -13.33 18.37 14.39
N PHE A 158 -13.20 18.83 15.63
CA PHE A 158 -12.47 18.14 16.68
C PHE A 158 -13.01 16.73 16.95
N ARG A 159 -14.33 16.58 17.02
CA ARG A 159 -14.96 15.24 17.18
C ARG A 159 -14.67 14.31 16.00
N LYS A 160 -14.56 14.84 14.78
CA LYS A 160 -14.24 14.07 13.58
C LYS A 160 -12.76 13.69 13.49
N SER A 161 -11.87 14.64 13.73
CA SER A 161 -10.43 14.49 13.47
C SER A 161 -9.67 13.94 14.66
N VAL A 162 -9.92 14.49 15.86
CA VAL A 162 -9.23 14.14 17.10
C VAL A 162 -9.87 12.92 17.76
N PHE A 163 -11.20 12.95 17.98
CA PHE A 163 -11.90 11.80 18.58
C PHE A 163 -12.20 10.68 17.58
N LYS A 164 -12.07 10.93 16.27
CA LYS A 164 -12.42 9.97 15.22
C LYS A 164 -13.83 9.39 15.43
N GLN A 165 -14.75 10.19 15.97
CA GLN A 165 -16.10 9.77 16.27
C GLN A 165 -16.79 9.39 14.95
N THR A 166 -17.39 8.21 14.91
CA THR A 166 -18.16 7.75 13.75
C THR A 166 -19.64 7.97 14.01
N SER A 167 -20.37 8.39 12.98
CA SER A 167 -21.82 8.60 13.03
C SER A 167 -22.48 7.80 11.91
N LEU A 168 -23.69 7.28 12.20
CA LEU A 168 -24.54 6.62 11.21
C LEU A 168 -24.81 7.54 10.01
N ASN A 169 -25.07 8.82 10.29
CA ASN A 169 -25.22 9.85 9.26
C ASN A 169 -23.89 10.57 9.02
N LYS A 170 -23.24 10.31 7.88
CA LYS A 170 -21.97 10.95 7.48
C LYS A 170 -22.10 12.46 7.25
N ASN A 171 -23.32 12.96 6.98
CA ASN A 171 -23.56 14.37 6.69
C ASN A 171 -23.50 15.26 7.94
N VAL A 172 -23.47 14.68 9.14
CA VAL A 172 -23.41 15.41 10.42
C VAL A 172 -22.14 16.27 10.52
N TYR A 173 -21.08 15.90 9.82
CA TYR A 173 -19.83 16.67 9.79
C TYR A 173 -19.72 17.66 8.62
N ASN A 174 -20.74 17.78 7.78
CA ASN A 174 -20.75 18.74 6.69
C ASN A 174 -21.17 20.11 7.25
N PHE A 175 -20.55 21.19 6.75
CA PHE A 175 -20.91 22.56 7.13
C PHE A 175 -21.88 23.22 6.14
N SER A 176 -22.26 22.49 5.09
CA SER A 176 -23.06 23.00 3.99
C SER A 176 -23.97 21.91 3.46
N LYS A 177 -25.17 22.29 3.00
CA LYS A 177 -26.14 21.43 2.31
C LYS A 177 -26.36 21.91 0.89
N VAL A 178 -26.93 21.04 0.05
CA VAL A 178 -27.37 21.39 -1.30
C VAL A 178 -28.88 21.63 -1.23
N GLU A 179 -29.30 22.86 -1.50
CA GLU A 179 -30.71 23.24 -1.61
C GLU A 179 -30.94 23.85 -3.00
N ASN A 180 -31.94 23.34 -3.73
CA ASN A 180 -32.28 23.79 -5.08
C ASN A 180 -31.08 23.81 -6.05
N GLY A 181 -30.19 22.81 -5.93
CA GLY A 181 -28.99 22.68 -6.77
C GLY A 181 -27.84 23.62 -6.40
N LYS A 182 -27.99 24.48 -5.38
CA LYS A 182 -26.94 25.38 -4.89
C LYS A 182 -26.42 24.95 -3.52
N ARG A 183 -25.14 25.18 -3.27
CA ARG A 183 -24.50 24.87 -1.98
C ARG A 183 -24.71 26.03 -1.02
N VAL A 184 -25.41 25.77 0.09
CA VAL A 184 -25.75 26.74 1.13
C VAL A 184 -25.09 26.31 2.44
N GLN A 185 -24.58 27.26 3.22
CA GLN A 185 -24.02 26.98 4.56
C GLN A 185 -25.15 26.58 5.52
N LEU A 186 -24.86 25.70 6.47
CA LEU A 186 -25.81 25.34 7.52
C LEU A 186 -26.01 26.48 8.51
N SER A 187 -27.23 26.65 9.01
CA SER A 187 -27.50 27.62 10.07
C SER A 187 -26.90 27.20 11.42
N VAL A 188 -26.83 28.12 12.38
CA VAL A 188 -26.38 27.84 13.76
C VAL A 188 -27.23 26.73 14.39
N GLU A 189 -28.54 26.75 14.17
CA GLU A 189 -29.48 25.75 14.69
C GLU A 189 -29.21 24.37 14.09
N GLU A 190 -28.94 24.30 12.78
CA GLU A 190 -28.62 23.04 12.10
C GLU A 190 -27.28 22.47 12.59
N LEU A 191 -26.26 23.31 12.72
CA LEU A 191 -24.95 22.92 13.26
C LEU A 191 -25.06 22.48 14.73
N LYS A 192 -25.90 23.16 15.53
CA LYS A 192 -26.20 22.80 16.91
C LYS A 192 -26.85 21.43 17.01
N LEU A 193 -27.84 21.14 16.16
CA LEU A 193 -28.48 19.83 16.11
C LEU A 193 -27.47 18.72 15.74
N ASN A 194 -26.55 18.99 14.83
CA ASN A 194 -25.47 18.06 14.49
C ASN A 194 -24.58 17.75 15.71
N VAL A 195 -24.14 18.77 16.45
CA VAL A 195 -23.32 18.56 17.67
C VAL A 195 -24.12 17.81 18.74
N ILE A 196 -25.38 18.16 18.98
CA ILE A 196 -26.25 17.48 19.94
C ILE A 196 -26.43 16.00 19.56
N SER A 197 -26.62 15.68 18.28
CA SER A 197 -26.73 14.31 17.80
C SER A 197 -25.45 13.50 18.09
N LEU A 198 -24.27 14.09 17.87
CA LEU A 198 -22.99 13.47 18.22
C LEU A 198 -22.81 13.28 19.72
N VAL A 199 -23.21 14.25 20.53
CA VAL A 199 -23.14 14.15 21.99
C VAL A 199 -24.06 13.05 22.50
N LYS A 200 -25.32 13.01 22.04
CA LYS A 200 -26.28 11.98 22.43
C LYS A 200 -25.82 10.58 22.04
N SER A 201 -25.29 10.42 20.82
CA SER A 201 -24.75 9.14 20.36
C SER A 201 -23.49 8.71 21.10
N ALA A 202 -22.66 9.66 21.58
CA ALA A 202 -21.50 9.34 22.41
C ALA A 202 -21.90 8.91 23.84
N CYS A 203 -23.02 9.40 24.37
CA CYS A 203 -23.54 8.98 25.68
C CYS A 203 -24.22 7.61 25.65
N LEU A 204 -24.50 7.06 24.47
CA LEU A 204 -24.89 5.66 24.34
C LEU A 204 -23.64 4.82 24.59
N ILE A 205 -23.45 4.45 25.86
CA ILE A 205 -22.57 3.34 26.25
C ILE A 205 -22.91 2.20 25.28
N PRO A 206 -21.93 1.62 24.56
CA PRO A 206 -22.19 0.46 23.75
C PRO A 206 -22.82 -0.60 24.65
N THR A 207 -24.11 -0.90 24.45
CA THR A 207 -24.60 -2.22 24.81
C THR A 207 -23.69 -3.20 24.09
N PRO A 208 -23.12 -4.20 24.79
CA PRO A 208 -22.14 -5.12 24.24
C PRO A 208 -22.84 -6.09 23.28
N GLU A 209 -23.35 -5.58 22.17
CA GLU A 209 -23.85 -6.37 21.07
C GLU A 209 -22.92 -6.16 19.90
N LYS A 210 -22.00 -7.14 19.77
CA LYS A 210 -21.12 -7.42 18.64
C LYS A 210 -19.92 -6.49 18.47
N SER A 211 -18.97 -6.60 19.39
CA SER A 211 -17.56 -6.49 19.03
C SER A 211 -16.74 -7.55 19.77
N ASP A 212 -16.27 -8.56 19.05
CA ASP A 212 -15.10 -9.35 19.46
C ASP A 212 -13.86 -8.43 19.56
N PRO A 213 -12.87 -8.71 20.40
CA PRO A 213 -13.06 -8.86 21.83
C PRO A 213 -12.04 -8.00 22.62
N HIS A 214 -12.43 -7.53 23.82
CA HIS A 214 -11.53 -6.78 24.73
C HIS A 214 -10.36 -7.65 25.24
N LEU A 215 -9.21 -7.06 25.53
CA LEU A 215 -7.90 -7.73 25.64
C LEU A 215 -7.64 -8.74 26.78
N LEU A 216 -8.59 -9.04 27.67
CA LEU A 216 -8.51 -10.28 28.49
C LEU A 216 -9.05 -11.49 27.74
N VAL A 217 -9.86 -11.24 26.72
CA VAL A 217 -10.63 -12.25 26.02
C VAL A 217 -9.65 -13.11 25.23
N GLY A 218 -9.58 -14.37 25.66
CA GLY A 218 -8.66 -15.37 25.13
C GLY A 218 -7.30 -15.46 25.84
N LYS A 219 -7.07 -14.79 26.99
CA LYS A 219 -5.81 -14.88 27.75
C LYS A 219 -6.06 -15.35 29.20
N HIS A 220 -5.22 -16.27 29.70
CA HIS A 220 -5.22 -16.63 31.13
C HIS A 220 -4.47 -15.57 31.94
N ILE A 221 -5.15 -14.98 32.92
CA ILE A 221 -4.59 -13.97 33.82
C ILE A 221 -4.48 -14.56 35.23
N LYS A 222 -3.29 -14.41 35.85
CA LYS A 222 -3.11 -14.69 37.27
C LYS A 222 -3.34 -13.40 38.05
N HIS A 223 -4.40 -13.39 38.83
CA HIS A 223 -4.71 -12.29 39.73
C HIS A 223 -3.84 -12.42 40.98
N LYS A 224 -3.03 -11.40 41.25
CA LYS A 224 -2.31 -11.27 42.51
C LYS A 224 -3.13 -10.39 43.45
N TRP A 225 -3.43 -10.95 44.62
CA TRP A 225 -4.13 -10.24 45.67
C TRP A 225 -3.12 -9.87 46.75
N LEU A 226 -3.09 -8.60 47.14
CA LEU A 226 -2.31 -8.14 48.28
C LEU A 226 -3.19 -8.33 49.52
N ASP A 227 -2.84 -9.29 50.37
CA ASP A 227 -3.37 -9.34 51.73
C ASP A 227 -2.22 -8.96 52.68
N ASN A 228 -2.33 -7.79 53.31
CA ASN A 228 -1.40 -7.28 54.31
C ASN A 228 0.10 -7.29 53.91
N GLY A 229 0.42 -6.82 52.71
CA GLY A 229 1.79 -6.44 52.33
C GLY A 229 2.73 -7.58 51.92
N ASN A 230 2.29 -8.83 51.92
CA ASN A 230 3.02 -9.94 51.28
C ASN A 230 2.25 -10.43 50.04
N VAL A 231 2.99 -10.69 48.97
CA VAL A 231 2.45 -11.23 47.72
C VAL A 231 2.34 -12.75 47.85
N ILE A 232 1.13 -13.31 47.80
CA ILE A 232 0.88 -14.77 47.62
C ILE A 232 0.95 -15.11 46.13
#